data_AF-A0A511F8T2-F1
#
_entry.id   AF-A0A511F8T2-F1
#
_cell.length_a   1.000
_cell.length_b   1.000
_cell.length_c   1.000
_cell.angle_alpha   90.00
_cell.angle_beta   90.00
_cell.angle_gamma   90.00
#
_symmetry.space_group_name_H-M   'P 1'
#
loop_
_entity.id
_entity.type
_entity.pdbx_description
1 polymer ?
#
loop_
_entity_poly.entity_id
_entity_poly.type
_entity_poly.pdbx_seq_one_letter_code
_entity_poly.pdbx_strand_id
1 'polypeptide(L)'
;MLAGDLEMRTDPASVEQYLRTMIAWASGDLGARMPGGESGRATLDRFDAVVDEIVGTGADTVAAVSHGAVIRLWAITRARNLHAGAPVVQVLENTGVVTLESDGPGGWTVTRWMDETVPHVSPAPGDGPGGAPLPV
;
A
#
# COMPACT_ATOMS: atom_id res chain seq x y z
N MET A 1 -1.27 -12.78 -1.08
CA MET A 1 -1.67 -12.69 -2.50
C MET A 1 -1.21 -13.94 -3.19
N LEU A 2 -2.14 -14.66 -3.81
CA LEU A 2 -1.85 -15.85 -4.59
C LEU A 2 -2.10 -15.55 -6.08
N ALA A 3 -1.16 -15.92 -6.94
CA ALA A 3 -1.30 -15.77 -8.40
C ALA A 3 -2.22 -16.87 -9.01
N GLY A 4 -2.53 -17.91 -8.25
CA GLY A 4 -3.43 -18.99 -8.65
C GLY A 4 -2.94 -19.68 -9.93
N ASP A 5 -3.83 -19.87 -10.90
CA ASP A 5 -3.52 -20.54 -12.16
C ASP A 5 -2.48 -19.78 -13.03
N LEU A 6 -2.19 -18.52 -12.68
CA LEU A 6 -1.20 -17.69 -13.36
C LEU A 6 0.21 -17.83 -12.75
N GLU A 7 0.35 -18.55 -11.64
CA GLU A 7 1.63 -18.78 -11.00
C GLU A 7 2.62 -19.44 -11.98
N MET A 8 3.84 -18.89 -12.02
CA MET A 8 4.92 -19.30 -12.93
C MET A 8 4.64 -19.15 -14.44
N ARG A 9 3.51 -18.56 -14.84
CA ARG A 9 3.21 -18.27 -16.25
C ARG A 9 3.82 -16.94 -16.67
N THR A 10 4.42 -16.92 -17.86
CA THR A 10 5.09 -15.74 -18.42
C THR A 10 4.55 -15.36 -19.81
N ASP A 11 3.55 -16.08 -20.33
CA ASP A 11 2.93 -15.75 -21.60
C ASP A 11 2.15 -14.42 -21.52
N PRO A 12 2.08 -13.65 -22.63
CA PRO A 12 1.48 -12.32 -22.61
C PRO A 12 0.04 -12.28 -22.08
N ALA A 13 -0.77 -13.30 -22.40
CA ALA A 13 -2.16 -13.36 -21.95
C ALA A 13 -2.27 -13.55 -20.43
N SER A 14 -1.39 -14.36 -19.84
CA SER A 14 -1.33 -14.57 -18.39
C SER A 14 -0.87 -13.31 -17.66
N VAL A 15 0.14 -12.61 -18.20
CA VAL A 15 0.62 -11.34 -17.65
C VAL A 15 -0.49 -10.28 -17.72
N GLU A 16 -1.18 -10.17 -18.85
CA GLU A 16 -2.29 -9.23 -19.02
C GLU A 16 -3.42 -9.51 -18.01
N GLN A 17 -3.82 -10.78 -17.86
CA GLN A 17 -4.87 -11.17 -16.92
C GLN A 17 -4.49 -10.86 -15.46
N TYR A 18 -3.23 -11.11 -15.08
CA TYR A 18 -2.72 -10.78 -13.75
C TYR A 18 -2.79 -9.27 -13.51
N LEU A 19 -2.26 -8.47 -14.44
CA LEU A 19 -2.25 -7.00 -14.33
C LEU A 19 -3.66 -6.42 -14.31
N ARG A 20 -4.57 -6.92 -15.15
CA ARG A 20 -5.97 -6.50 -15.17
C ARG A 20 -6.65 -6.72 -13.83
N THR A 21 -6.40 -7.86 -13.19
CA THR A 21 -6.95 -8.18 -11.87
C THR A 21 -6.37 -7.24 -10.79
N MET A 22 -5.06 -7.00 -10.83
CA MET A 22 -4.39 -6.07 -9.91
C MET A 22 -4.88 -4.63 -10.05
N ILE A 23 -5.12 -4.16 -11.28
CA ILE A 23 -5.67 -2.83 -11.55
C ILE A 23 -7.11 -2.72 -11.03
N ALA A 24 -7.92 -3.76 -11.22
CA ALA A 24 -9.28 -3.80 -10.67
C ALA A 24 -9.26 -3.66 -9.14
N TRP A 25 -8.37 -4.40 -8.46
CA TRP A 25 -8.19 -4.32 -7.01
C TRP A 25 -7.76 -2.91 -6.56
N ALA A 26 -6.74 -2.34 -7.20
CA ALA A 26 -6.27 -1.00 -6.89
C ALA A 26 -7.36 0.07 -7.12
N SER A 27 -8.26 -0.16 -8.07
CA SER A 27 -9.39 0.73 -8.38
C SER A 27 -10.61 0.52 -7.48
N GLY A 28 -10.52 -0.37 -6.49
CA GLY A 28 -11.56 -0.60 -5.48
C GLY A 28 -12.48 -1.80 -5.76
N ASP A 29 -12.36 -2.47 -6.91
CA ASP A 29 -13.06 -3.75 -7.13
C ASP A 29 -12.33 -4.89 -6.43
N LEU A 30 -12.47 -4.94 -5.11
CA LEU A 30 -11.87 -5.98 -4.27
C LEU A 30 -12.62 -7.33 -4.37
N GLY A 31 -13.75 -7.37 -5.08
CA GLY A 31 -14.51 -8.59 -5.33
C GLY A 31 -13.93 -9.44 -6.47
N ALA A 32 -13.24 -8.79 -7.43
CA ALA A 32 -12.54 -9.47 -8.51
C ALA A 32 -11.59 -10.56 -7.97
N ARG A 33 -11.55 -11.70 -8.67
CA ARG A 33 -10.76 -12.87 -8.26
C ARG A 33 -9.62 -13.12 -9.23
N MET A 34 -8.45 -13.42 -8.68
CA MET A 34 -7.36 -14.01 -9.46
C MET A 34 -7.81 -15.42 -9.90
N PRO A 35 -7.64 -15.82 -11.18
CA PRO A 35 -7.96 -17.17 -11.63
C PRO A 35 -7.28 -18.24 -10.75
N GLY A 36 -8.04 -19.21 -10.25
CA GLY A 36 -7.54 -20.22 -9.31
C GLY A 36 -7.06 -19.69 -7.95
N GLY A 37 -7.25 -18.40 -7.67
CA GLY A 37 -6.67 -17.71 -6.51
C GLY A 37 -7.68 -16.95 -5.65
N GLU A 38 -7.17 -15.96 -4.94
CA GLU A 38 -7.92 -15.15 -3.96
C GLU A 38 -8.66 -13.98 -4.64
N SER A 39 -9.67 -13.44 -3.95
CA SER A 39 -10.18 -12.09 -4.23
C SER A 39 -9.23 -11.03 -3.67
N GLY A 40 -9.34 -9.80 -4.16
CA GLY A 40 -8.62 -8.65 -3.60
C GLY A 40 -8.92 -8.45 -2.11
N ARG A 41 -10.19 -8.62 -1.70
CA ARG A 41 -10.62 -8.54 -0.29
C ARG A 41 -9.90 -9.55 0.59
N ALA A 42 -10.01 -10.84 0.29
CA ALA A 42 -9.30 -11.89 1.04
C ALA A 42 -7.78 -11.68 1.10
N THR A 43 -7.17 -11.20 0.00
CA THR A 43 -5.73 -10.86 -0.01
C THR A 43 -5.40 -9.74 0.97
N LEU A 44 -6.19 -8.66 0.97
CA LEU A 44 -6.00 -7.50 1.84
C LEU A 44 -6.31 -7.84 3.30
N ASP A 45 -7.41 -8.52 3.59
CA ASP A 45 -7.80 -8.90 4.96
C ASP A 45 -6.69 -9.73 5.63
N ARG A 46 -6.04 -10.62 4.87
CA ARG A 46 -4.93 -11.44 5.38
C ARG A 46 -3.67 -10.62 5.62
N PHE A 47 -3.44 -9.56 4.85
CA PHE A 47 -2.32 -8.66 5.05
C PHE A 47 -2.60 -7.69 6.21
N ASP A 48 -3.82 -7.18 6.32
CA ASP A 48 -4.30 -6.37 7.44
C ASP A 48 -4.10 -7.11 8.76
N ALA A 49 -4.45 -8.40 8.84
CA ALA A 49 -4.22 -9.21 10.04
C ALA A 49 -2.75 -9.26 10.48
N VAL A 50 -1.80 -9.34 9.54
CA VAL A 50 -0.36 -9.31 9.84
C VAL A 50 0.07 -7.92 10.31
N VAL A 51 -0.47 -6.86 9.72
CA VAL A 51 -0.22 -5.49 10.17
C VAL A 51 -0.77 -5.27 11.58
N ASP A 52 -1.95 -5.78 11.88
CA ASP A 52 -2.55 -5.72 13.22
C ASP A 52 -1.72 -6.48 14.25
N GLU A 53 -1.16 -7.65 13.90
CA GLU A 53 -0.21 -8.39 14.74
C GLU A 53 1.04 -7.53 15.03
N ILE A 54 1.59 -6.86 14.01
CA ILE A 54 2.74 -5.96 14.15
C ILE A 54 2.41 -4.79 15.09
N VAL A 55 1.27 -4.12 14.87
CA VAL A 55 0.81 -3.01 15.73
C VAL A 55 0.61 -3.50 17.17
N GLY A 56 0.06 -4.70 17.35
CA GLY A 56 -0.15 -5.34 18.65
C GLY A 56 1.13 -5.61 19.44
N THR A 57 2.31 -5.60 18.81
CA THR A 57 3.60 -5.71 19.52
C THR A 57 3.93 -4.47 20.36
N GLY A 58 3.36 -3.31 20.02
CA GLY A 58 3.66 -2.03 20.67
C GLY A 58 5.03 -1.46 20.30
N ALA A 59 5.73 -2.00 19.29
CA ALA A 59 6.96 -1.42 18.78
C ALA A 59 6.69 -0.11 18.04
N ASP A 60 7.49 0.93 18.31
CA ASP A 60 7.35 2.24 17.68
C ASP A 60 7.65 2.21 16.16
N THR A 61 8.63 1.39 15.76
CA THR A 61 9.09 1.26 14.37
C THR A 61 9.38 -0.19 14.04
N VAL A 62 8.83 -0.68 12.92
CA VAL A 62 9.02 -2.06 12.43
C VAL A 62 9.38 -2.06 10.95
N ALA A 63 10.32 -2.90 10.57
CA ALA A 63 10.60 -3.24 9.18
C ALA A 63 9.93 -4.57 8.82
N ALA A 64 8.99 -4.55 7.88
CA ALA A 64 8.34 -5.74 7.34
C ALA A 64 8.80 -6.01 5.91
N VAL A 65 9.13 -7.27 5.61
CA VAL A 65 9.57 -7.69 4.27
C VAL A 65 8.45 -8.45 3.59
N SER A 66 8.08 -8.04 2.38
CA SER A 66 7.03 -8.67 1.59
C SER A 66 7.28 -8.53 0.08
N HIS A 67 6.30 -8.91 -0.74
CA HIS A 67 6.38 -8.83 -2.19
C HIS A 67 5.89 -7.48 -2.70
N GLY A 68 6.54 -6.94 -3.74
CA GLY A 68 6.22 -5.62 -4.28
C GLY A 68 4.77 -5.46 -4.76
N ALA A 69 4.10 -6.52 -5.20
CA ALA A 69 2.69 -6.46 -5.60
C ALA A 69 1.75 -6.19 -4.40
N VAL A 70 1.95 -6.88 -3.28
CA VAL A 70 1.10 -6.70 -2.10
C VAL A 70 1.44 -5.41 -1.35
N ILE A 71 2.72 -5.02 -1.29
CA ILE A 71 3.14 -3.73 -0.70
C ILE A 71 2.43 -2.57 -1.42
N ARG A 72 2.48 -2.55 -2.76
CA ARG A 72 1.82 -1.52 -3.56
C ARG A 72 0.31 -1.50 -3.35
N LEU A 73 -0.34 -2.66 -3.49
CA LEU A 73 -1.79 -2.76 -3.34
C LEU A 73 -2.24 -2.30 -1.95
N TRP A 74 -1.59 -2.79 -0.90
CA TRP A 74 -1.96 -2.47 0.47
C TRP A 74 -1.76 -0.98 0.77
N ALA A 75 -0.61 -0.41 0.39
CA ALA A 75 -0.34 1.01 0.57
C ALA A 75 -1.38 1.90 -0.16
N ILE A 76 -1.70 1.61 -1.42
CA ILE A 76 -2.71 2.37 -2.19
C ILE A 76 -4.10 2.26 -1.55
N THR A 77 -4.45 1.09 -0.98
CA THR A 77 -5.82 0.84 -0.49
C THR A 77 -6.02 1.26 0.97
N ARG A 78 -4.96 1.46 1.76
CA ARG A 78 -5.04 1.81 3.18
C ARG A 78 -4.48 3.18 3.51
N ALA A 79 -3.57 3.71 2.70
CA ALA A 79 -3.04 5.04 2.92
C ALA A 79 -4.03 6.11 2.45
N ARG A 80 -4.17 7.17 3.25
CA ARG A 80 -5.09 8.28 2.99
C ARG A 80 -4.61 9.24 1.90
N ASN A 81 -3.31 9.23 1.59
CA ASN A 81 -2.66 10.16 0.67
C ASN A 81 -2.24 9.54 -0.66
N LEU A 82 -2.69 8.30 -0.95
CA LEU A 82 -2.45 7.63 -2.22
C LEU A 82 -3.76 7.24 -2.91
N HIS A 83 -3.67 7.02 -4.21
CA HIS A 83 -4.75 6.50 -5.04
C HIS A 83 -4.14 5.70 -6.21
N ALA A 84 -4.94 4.86 -6.87
CA ALA A 84 -4.48 3.94 -7.92
C ALA A 84 -3.73 4.61 -9.08
N GLY A 85 -4.05 5.87 -9.38
CA GLY A 85 -3.44 6.64 -10.46
C GLY A 85 -2.15 7.38 -10.08
N ALA A 86 -1.71 7.32 -8.82
CA ALA A 86 -0.54 8.07 -8.38
C ALA A 86 0.74 7.60 -9.12
N PRO A 87 1.54 8.48 -9.73
CA PRO A 87 2.73 8.06 -10.48
C PRO A 87 3.73 7.28 -9.64
N VAL A 88 3.89 7.69 -8.38
CA VAL A 88 4.82 7.09 -7.42
C VAL A 88 4.56 5.59 -7.21
N VAL A 89 3.31 5.13 -7.33
CA VAL A 89 2.95 3.74 -7.01
C VAL A 89 3.23 2.76 -8.16
N GLN A 90 3.58 3.27 -9.34
CA GLN A 90 3.79 2.45 -10.53
C GLN A 90 5.07 1.60 -10.42
N VAL A 91 6.10 2.14 -9.77
CA VAL A 91 7.41 1.48 -9.66
C VAL A 91 7.74 1.23 -8.20
N LEU A 92 8.06 -0.02 -7.88
CA LEU A 92 8.72 -0.39 -6.64
C LEU A 92 9.80 -1.39 -7.00
N GLU A 93 11.05 -0.96 -6.93
CA GLU A 93 12.21 -1.78 -7.27
C GLU A 93 12.43 -2.88 -6.22
N ASN A 94 13.16 -3.92 -6.62
CA ASN A 94 13.64 -4.90 -5.64
C ASN A 94 14.49 -4.16 -4.61
N THR A 95 14.33 -4.52 -3.33
CA THR A 95 14.93 -3.82 -2.17
C THR A 95 14.44 -2.39 -1.92
N GLY A 96 13.47 -1.91 -2.70
CA GLY A 96 12.79 -0.65 -2.45
C GLY A 96 12.00 -0.68 -1.14
N VAL A 97 11.92 0.47 -0.47
CA VAL A 97 11.23 0.65 0.81
C VAL A 97 10.07 1.61 0.63
N VAL A 98 8.93 1.30 1.24
CA VAL A 98 7.80 2.21 1.39
C VAL A 98 7.62 2.47 2.89
N THR A 99 7.70 3.74 3.28
CA THR A 99 7.54 4.15 4.69
C THR A 99 6.13 4.67 4.89
N LEU A 100 5.44 4.12 5.90
CA LEU A 100 4.11 4.55 6.31
C LEU A 100 4.10 4.89 7.79
N GLU A 101 3.31 5.89 8.13
CA GLU A 101 3.06 6.32 9.51
C GLU A 101 1.57 6.22 9.82
N SER A 102 1.26 6.03 11.10
CA SER A 102 -0.11 5.92 11.59
C SER A 102 -0.28 6.82 12.83
N ASP A 103 -1.27 7.71 12.78
CA ASP A 103 -1.61 8.59 13.91
C ASP A 103 -2.63 7.95 14.87
N GLY A 104 -2.99 6.67 14.63
CA GLY A 104 -4.00 5.94 15.39
C GLY A 104 -4.60 4.77 14.60
N PRO A 105 -5.45 3.94 15.25
CA PRO A 105 -5.97 2.72 14.65
C PRO A 105 -6.66 2.96 13.30
N GLY A 106 -6.25 2.22 12.27
CA GLY A 106 -6.94 2.16 10.98
C GLY A 106 -6.65 3.29 9.99
N GLY A 107 -5.75 4.23 10.31
CA GLY A 107 -5.31 5.28 9.38
C GLY A 107 -3.82 5.21 9.09
N TRP A 108 -3.46 5.07 7.81
CA TRP A 108 -2.07 5.11 7.35
C TRP A 108 -1.82 6.31 6.44
N THR A 109 -0.59 6.82 6.47
CA THR A 109 -0.09 7.86 5.58
C THR A 109 1.25 7.42 5.03
N VAL A 110 1.43 7.37 3.72
CA VAL A 110 2.74 7.10 3.12
C VAL A 110 3.58 8.37 3.20
N THR A 111 4.76 8.32 3.81
CA THR A 111 5.66 9.48 3.91
C THR A 111 6.80 9.40 2.92
N ARG A 112 7.20 8.18 2.54
CA ARG A 112 8.26 7.95 1.57
C ARG A 112 7.97 6.73 0.71
N TRP A 113 8.32 6.82 -0.56
CA TRP A 113 8.29 5.72 -1.51
C TRP A 113 9.62 5.66 -2.26
N MET A 114 10.42 4.64 -1.97
CA MET A 114 11.82 4.57 -2.39
C MET A 114 12.55 5.86 -1.95
N ASP A 115 13.05 6.66 -2.88
CA ASP A 115 13.72 7.94 -2.59
C ASP A 115 12.80 9.16 -2.70
N GLU A 116 11.53 8.97 -3.06
CA GLU A 116 10.57 10.05 -3.22
C GLU A 116 9.83 10.33 -1.89
N THR A 117 9.76 11.60 -1.50
CA THR A 117 8.90 12.04 -0.40
C THR A 117 7.46 12.13 -0.91
N VAL A 118 6.53 11.52 -0.20
CA VAL A 118 5.10 11.59 -0.51
C VAL A 118 4.45 12.60 0.43
N PRO A 119 3.89 13.71 -0.08
CA PRO A 119 3.26 14.71 0.78
C PRO A 119 2.11 14.13 1.60
N HIS A 120 1.99 14.56 2.86
CA HIS A 120 0.74 14.38 3.60
C HIS A 120 -0.39 15.09 2.84
N VAL A 121 -1.61 14.53 2.85
CA VAL A 121 -2.80 15.33 2.49
C VAL A 121 -2.81 16.48 3.48
N SER A 122 -2.76 17.73 3.00
CA SER A 122 -2.34 18.91 3.77
C SER A 122 -2.81 18.91 5.24
N PRO A 123 -1.93 19.33 6.16
CA PRO A 123 -2.25 19.33 7.59
C PRO A 123 -3.40 20.29 7.87
N ALA A 124 -4.02 20.11 9.05
CA ALA A 124 -4.81 21.18 9.65
C ALA A 124 -3.99 22.49 9.61
N PRO A 125 -4.63 23.68 9.54
CA PRO A 125 -3.91 24.95 9.50
C PRO A 125 -2.95 25.04 10.70
N GLY A 126 -1.64 24.90 10.46
CA GLY A 126 -0.63 24.90 11.54
C GLY A 126 0.67 24.14 11.25
N ASP A 127 0.63 22.99 10.57
CA ASP A 127 1.82 22.10 10.49
C ASP A 127 2.73 22.36 9.28
N GLY A 128 2.80 23.62 8.83
CA GLY A 128 3.86 24.03 7.91
C GLY A 128 5.22 24.07 8.64
N PRO A 129 6.36 23.99 7.92
CA PRO A 129 7.70 24.05 8.51
C PRO A 129 8.00 25.37 9.26
N GLY A 130 7.08 26.35 9.22
CA GLY A 130 7.19 27.60 9.94
C GLY A 130 6.80 27.54 11.43
N GLY A 131 6.07 26.51 11.88
CA GLY A 131 5.47 26.49 13.22
C GLY A 131 4.51 27.66 13.48
N ALA A 132 3.58 27.53 14.44
CA ALA A 132 2.77 28.67 14.84
C ALA A 132 3.65 29.70 15.59
N PRO A 133 3.59 31.00 15.27
CA PRO A 133 4.33 32.01 16.02
C PRO A 133 3.87 32.01 17.48
N LEU A 134 4.84 32.00 18.41
CA LEU A 134 4.55 32.13 19.83
C LEU A 134 3.91 33.50 20.10
N PRO A 135 2.85 33.58 20.91
CA PRO A 135 2.26 34.86 21.28
C PRO A 135 3.29 35.69 22.07
N VAL A 136 3.48 36.93 21.63
CA VAL A 136 4.23 37.96 22.37
C VAL A 136 3.41 38.50 23.54
#